data_AF-A0A415UWA1-F1
#
_entry.id   AF-A0A415UWA1-F1
#
_cell.length_a   1.000
_cell.length_b   1.000
_cell.length_c   1.000
_cell.angle_alpha   90.00
_cell.angle_beta   90.00
_cell.angle_gamma   90.00
#
_symmetry.space_group_name_H-M   'P 1'
#
loop_
_entity.id
_entity.type
_entity.pdbx_description
1 polymer ?
#
loop_
_entity_poly.entity_id
_entity_poly.type
_entity_poly.pdbx_seq_one_letter_code
_entity_poly.pdbx_strand_id
1 'polypeptide(L)'
;MEVKKYRGQGTGDAYDVTIVCESLPTRNGFCHRATLFVNDCQVAGHRVNYLNRTWEAYTYQTAMSCVIEDRLEELQAARLEEFKTERGYQRMTSKRKAEFEVWEGGASDVLMAEYTALGDVYAQIMRY
;
A
#
# COMPACT_ATOMS: atom_id res chain seq x y z
N MET A 1 -13.37 15.94 -5.34
CA MET A 1 -11.97 15.49 -5.21
C MET A 1 -11.48 15.98 -3.86
N GLU A 2 -10.99 15.06 -3.04
CA GLU A 2 -10.45 15.31 -1.71
C GLU A 2 -9.00 14.84 -1.69
N VAL A 3 -8.08 15.66 -1.18
CA VAL A 3 -6.66 15.32 -1.08
C VAL A 3 -6.32 15.14 0.39
N LYS A 4 -5.86 13.95 0.74
CA LYS A 4 -5.37 13.64 2.08
C LYS A 4 -3.85 13.46 2.04
N LYS A 5 -3.14 14.26 2.83
CA LYS A 5 -1.68 14.22 2.92
C LYS A 5 -1.26 13.59 4.23
N TYR A 6 -0.29 12.70 4.16
CA TYR A 6 0.29 11.98 5.26
C TYR A 6 1.80 12.11 5.21
N ARG A 7 2.42 12.11 6.38
CA ARG A 7 3.87 11.95 6.50
C ARG A 7 4.14 10.57 7.07
N GLY A 8 4.74 9.71 6.25
CA GLY A 8 5.32 8.46 6.73
C GLY A 8 6.76 8.70 7.18
N GLN A 9 7.15 8.12 8.31
CA GLN A 9 8.55 8.10 8.73
C GLN A 9 9.15 6.75 8.28
N GLY A 10 9.95 6.77 7.22
CA GLY A 10 10.74 5.60 6.83
C GLY A 10 12.01 5.50 7.67
N THR A 11 12.74 4.38 7.53
CA THR A 11 14.06 4.20 8.16
C THR A 11 15.08 5.17 7.57
N GLY A 12 15.13 6.40 8.07
CA GLY A 12 16.14 7.42 7.73
C GLY A 12 15.64 8.58 6.87
N ASP A 13 14.61 8.38 6.04
CA ASP A 13 14.07 9.40 5.15
C ASP A 13 12.58 9.70 5.41
N ALA A 14 12.18 10.97 5.24
CA ALA A 14 10.78 11.37 5.29
C ALA A 14 10.09 10.99 3.98
N TYR A 15 9.00 10.22 4.05
CA TYR A 15 8.17 9.88 2.91
C TYR A 15 6.92 10.74 2.91
N ASP A 16 6.77 11.55 1.88
CA ASP A 16 5.56 12.31 1.66
C ASP A 16 4.55 11.42 0.93
N VAL A 17 3.53 10.98 1.65
CA VAL A 17 2.49 10.09 1.15
C VAL A 17 1.22 10.91 0.93
N THR A 18 0.78 11.02 -0.31
CA THR A 18 -0.45 11.74 -0.66
C THR A 18 -1.46 10.77 -1.27
N ILE A 19 -2.69 10.79 -0.75
CA ILE A 19 -3.80 10.04 -1.32
C ILE A 19 -4.82 11.03 -1.87
N VAL A 20 -5.08 10.92 -3.17
CA VAL A 20 -6.10 11.71 -3.86
C VAL A 20 -7.35 10.84 -4.02
N CYS A 21 -8.43 11.26 -3.38
CA CYS A 21 -9.72 10.58 -3.38
C CYS A 21 -10.75 11.33 -4.23
N GLU A 22 -11.57 10.59 -4.95
CA GLU A 22 -12.70 11.15 -5.68
C GLU A 22 -13.87 10.19 -5.76
N SER A 23 -15.08 10.75 -5.72
CA SER A 23 -16.30 10.02 -6.04
C SER A 23 -16.65 10.24 -7.51
N LEU A 24 -16.88 9.15 -8.25
CA LEU A 24 -17.29 9.18 -9.64
C LEU A 24 -18.65 8.50 -9.80
N PRO A 25 -19.55 9.01 -10.66
CA PRO A 25 -20.78 8.31 -10.98
C PRO A 25 -20.49 7.04 -11.78
N THR A 26 -21.26 5.99 -11.56
CA THR A 26 -21.28 4.80 -12.40
C THR A 26 -22.70 4.58 -12.94
N ARG A 27 -22.88 3.67 -13.89
CA ARG A 27 -24.19 3.42 -14.51
C ARG A 27 -25.32 3.15 -13.51
N ASN A 28 -25.01 2.45 -12.41
CA ASN A 28 -25.99 1.96 -11.44
C ASN A 28 -25.69 2.43 -10.00
N GLY A 29 -24.88 3.47 -9.83
CA GLY A 29 -24.44 3.90 -8.49
C GLY A 29 -23.28 4.88 -8.56
N PHE A 30 -22.30 4.71 -7.68
CA PHE A 30 -21.11 5.56 -7.61
C PHE A 30 -19.89 4.74 -7.20
N CYS A 31 -18.70 5.26 -7.42
CA CYS A 31 -17.47 4.62 -6.96
C CYS A 31 -16.56 5.63 -6.26
N HIS A 32 -15.82 5.15 -5.26
CA HIS A 32 -14.71 5.86 -4.67
C HIS A 32 -13.42 5.40 -5.34
N ARG A 33 -12.65 6.34 -5.89
CA ARG A 33 -11.32 6.09 -6.43
C ARG A 33 -10.29 6.75 -5.51
N ALA A 34 -9.28 6.00 -5.11
CA ALA A 34 -8.12 6.49 -4.39
C ALA A 34 -6.87 6.31 -5.25
N THR A 35 -6.06 7.36 -5.36
CA THR A 35 -4.79 7.36 -6.09
C THR A 35 -3.68 7.67 -5.10
N LEU A 36 -2.70 6.77 -4.98
CA LEU A 36 -1.58 6.88 -4.06
C LEU A 36 -0.37 7.51 -4.75
N PHE A 37 0.17 8.53 -4.10
CA PHE A 37 1.41 9.20 -4.47
C PHE A 37 2.42 9.05 -3.33
N VAL A 38 3.64 8.66 -3.68
CA VAL A 38 4.78 8.60 -2.76
C VAL A 38 5.88 9.49 -3.34
N ASN A 39 6.32 10.49 -2.58
CA ASN A 39 7.29 11.49 -3.01
C ASN A 39 6.92 12.10 -4.38
N ASP A 40 5.66 12.55 -4.50
CA ASP A 40 5.03 13.11 -5.71
C ASP A 40 4.94 12.18 -6.94
N CYS A 41 5.39 10.93 -6.83
CA CYS A 41 5.23 9.92 -7.86
C CYS A 41 3.95 9.12 -7.65
N GLN A 42 3.10 9.02 -8.67
CA GLN A 42 1.94 8.14 -8.62
C GLN A 42 2.41 6.67 -8.64
N VAL A 43 2.05 5.90 -7.61
CA VAL A 43 2.50 4.51 -7.44
C VAL A 43 1.37 3.49 -7.55
N ALA A 44 0.15 3.83 -7.13
CA ALA A 44 -0.98 2.91 -7.15
C ALA A 44 -2.32 3.62 -7.30
N GLY A 45 -3.36 2.88 -7.69
CA GLY A 45 -4.71 3.39 -7.77
C GLY A 45 -5.74 2.28 -7.60
N HIS A 46 -6.70 2.50 -6.69
CA HIS A 46 -7.76 1.53 -6.41
C HIS A 46 -9.15 2.17 -6.54
N ARG A 47 -10.14 1.38 -6.96
CA ARG A 47 -11.53 1.81 -7.12
C ARG A 47 -12.48 0.85 -6.42
N VAL A 48 -13.32 1.37 -5.55
CA VAL A 48 -14.40 0.65 -4.86
C VAL A 48 -15.76 1.12 -5.39
N ASN A 49 -16.61 0.19 -5.82
CA ASN A 49 -17.93 0.51 -6.36
C ASN A 49 -19.03 0.31 -5.30
N TYR A 50 -20.00 1.21 -5.30
CA TYR A 50 -21.17 1.18 -4.43
C TYR A 50 -22.44 1.37 -5.25
N LEU A 51 -23.50 0.69 -4.84
CA LEU A 51 -24.82 0.87 -5.46
C LEU A 51 -25.49 2.14 -4.92
N ASN A 52 -25.83 2.15 -3.62
CA ASN A 52 -26.67 3.20 -3.03
C ASN A 52 -26.15 3.82 -1.73
N ARG A 53 -25.20 3.17 -1.04
CA ARG A 53 -24.57 3.68 0.19
C ARG A 53 -23.20 3.03 0.41
N THR A 54 -22.37 3.67 1.22
CA THR A 54 -21.16 3.06 1.78
C THR A 54 -21.43 2.61 3.22
N TRP A 55 -20.72 1.56 3.66
CA TRP A 55 -20.67 1.14 5.06
C TRP A 55 -19.31 1.51 5.68
N GLU A 56 -18.68 2.53 5.12
CA GLU A 56 -17.40 3.05 5.61
C GLU A 56 -17.64 3.85 6.90
N ALA A 57 -16.70 3.77 7.85
CA ALA A 57 -16.75 4.60 9.06
C ALA A 57 -16.62 6.09 8.71
N TYR A 58 -15.85 6.39 7.67
CA TYR A 58 -15.74 7.72 7.07
C TYR A 58 -15.54 7.62 5.56
N THR A 59 -15.84 8.70 4.83
CA THR A 59 -15.78 8.71 3.36
C THR A 59 -14.40 8.31 2.84
N TYR A 60 -14.37 7.38 1.89
CA TYR A 60 -13.19 6.87 1.19
C TYR A 60 -12.33 5.87 1.98
N GLN A 61 -12.70 5.52 3.22
CA GLN A 61 -11.91 4.62 4.06
C GLN A 61 -11.50 3.32 3.34
N THR A 62 -12.44 2.62 2.70
CA THR A 62 -12.15 1.35 2.02
C THR A 62 -11.29 1.57 0.78
N ALA A 63 -11.55 2.63 0.01
CA ALA A 63 -10.74 2.92 -1.17
C ALA A 63 -9.28 3.23 -0.79
N MET A 64 -9.09 3.94 0.32
CA MET A 64 -7.77 4.30 0.85
C MET A 64 -7.05 3.10 1.48
N SER A 65 -7.74 2.23 2.21
CA SER A 65 -7.13 1.03 2.78
C SER A 65 -6.65 0.10 1.66
N CYS A 66 -7.50 -0.16 0.66
CA CYS A 66 -7.16 -1.05 -0.45
C CYS A 66 -5.98 -0.51 -1.28
N VAL A 67 -5.93 0.79 -1.61
CA VAL A 67 -4.80 1.31 -2.41
C VAL A 67 -3.45 1.18 -1.70
N ILE A 68 -3.44 1.23 -0.36
CA ILE A 68 -2.23 1.01 0.41
C ILE A 68 -1.92 -0.49 0.52
N GLU A 69 -2.92 -1.33 0.81
CA GLU A 69 -2.76 -2.79 0.84
C GLU A 69 -2.20 -3.31 -0.48
N ASP A 70 -2.76 -2.91 -1.62
CA ASP A 70 -2.27 -3.28 -2.95
C ASP A 70 -0.79 -2.92 -3.11
N ARG A 71 -0.38 -1.71 -2.69
CA ARG A 71 1.00 -1.27 -2.78
C ARG A 71 1.93 -2.04 -1.83
N LEU A 72 1.48 -2.34 -0.63
CA LEU A 72 2.23 -3.16 0.34
C LEU A 72 2.45 -4.58 -0.20
N GLU A 73 1.41 -5.18 -0.79
CA GLU A 73 1.51 -6.49 -1.44
C GLU A 73 2.48 -6.48 -2.63
N GLU A 74 2.44 -5.43 -3.46
CA GLU A 74 3.40 -5.24 -4.56
C GLU A 74 4.85 -5.17 -4.06
N LEU A 75 5.11 -4.38 -3.00
CA LEU A 75 6.44 -4.24 -2.40
C LEU A 75 6.94 -5.57 -1.83
N GLN A 76 6.09 -6.30 -1.10
CA GLN A 76 6.41 -7.63 -0.59
C GLN A 76 6.68 -8.64 -1.71
N ALA A 77 5.87 -8.62 -2.78
CA ALA A 77 6.05 -9.50 -3.92
C ALA A 77 7.37 -9.22 -4.65
N ALA A 78 7.72 -7.95 -4.87
CA ALA A 78 9.00 -7.56 -5.45
C ALA A 78 10.18 -8.08 -4.61
N ARG A 79 10.08 -7.96 -3.28
CA ARG A 79 11.11 -8.43 -2.36
C ARG A 79 11.25 -9.95 -2.35
N LEU A 80 10.13 -10.66 -2.42
CA LEU A 80 10.10 -12.11 -2.55
C LEU A 80 10.75 -12.58 -3.87
N GLU A 81 10.51 -11.88 -4.98
CA GLU A 81 11.10 -12.18 -6.28
C GLU A 81 12.61 -11.91 -6.30
N GLU A 82 13.07 -10.84 -5.65
CA GLU A 82 14.50 -10.59 -5.46
C GLU A 82 15.18 -11.72 -4.69
N PHE A 83 14.60 -12.13 -3.56
CA PHE A 83 15.10 -13.25 -2.76
C PHE A 83 15.18 -14.56 -3.56
N LYS A 84 14.16 -14.85 -4.37
CA LYS A 84 14.14 -16.02 -5.27
C LYS A 84 15.22 -15.93 -6.33
N THR A 85 15.40 -14.77 -6.93
CA THR A 85 16.35 -14.54 -8.02
C THR A 85 17.79 -14.68 -7.51
N GLU A 86 18.11 -14.06 -6.37
CA GLU A 86 19.44 -14.13 -5.74
C GLU A 86 19.86 -15.58 -5.43
N ARG A 87 18.90 -16.43 -5.02
CA ARG A 87 19.17 -17.81 -4.60
C ARG A 87 18.80 -18.88 -5.64
N GLY A 88 18.27 -18.49 -6.80
CA GLY A 88 17.82 -19.40 -7.85
C GLY A 88 16.63 -20.29 -7.46
N TYR A 89 15.72 -19.79 -6.61
CA TYR A 89 14.56 -20.56 -6.16
C TYR A 89 13.34 -20.37 -7.06
N GLN A 90 12.76 -21.47 -7.53
CA GLN A 90 11.50 -21.43 -8.29
C GLN A 90 10.23 -21.41 -7.41
N ARG A 91 10.28 -21.98 -6.20
CA ARG A 91 9.11 -22.15 -5.32
C ARG A 91 9.44 -21.80 -3.88
N MET A 92 8.45 -21.29 -3.15
CA MET A 92 8.60 -21.00 -1.73
C MET A 92 8.18 -22.21 -0.89
N THR A 93 9.13 -22.79 -0.18
CA THR A 93 8.90 -23.90 0.77
C THR A 93 8.97 -23.37 2.19
N SER A 94 8.49 -24.10 3.19
CA SER A 94 8.54 -23.66 4.60
C SER A 94 9.96 -23.33 5.07
N LYS A 95 10.97 -24.09 4.62
CA LYS A 95 12.38 -23.80 4.91
C LYS A 95 12.83 -22.46 4.31
N ARG A 96 12.46 -22.21 3.05
CA ARG A 96 12.81 -20.96 2.34
C ARG A 96 12.08 -19.74 2.91
N LYS A 97 10.88 -19.92 3.48
CA LYS A 97 10.18 -18.85 4.21
C LYS A 97 10.96 -18.41 5.45
N ALA A 98 11.44 -19.37 6.25
CA ALA A 98 12.29 -19.05 7.40
C ALA A 98 13.61 -18.37 6.97
N GLU A 99 14.20 -18.80 5.85
CA GLU A 99 15.38 -18.14 5.28
C GLU A 99 15.07 -16.72 4.77
N PHE A 100 13.89 -16.50 4.20
CA PHE A 100 13.42 -15.20 3.76
C PHE A 100 13.25 -14.22 4.93
N GLU A 101 12.59 -14.64 6.02
CA GLU A 101 12.41 -13.81 7.21
C GLU A 101 13.74 -13.34 7.80
N VAL A 102 14.74 -14.23 7.84
CA VAL A 102 16.10 -13.88 8.31
C VAL A 102 16.80 -12.90 7.37
N TRP A 103 16.63 -13.09 6.06
CA TRP A 103 17.24 -12.22 5.05
C TRP A 103 16.57 -10.83 5.01
N GLU A 104 15.25 -10.78 5.10
CA GLU A 104 14.45 -9.56 5.11
C GLU A 104 14.76 -8.71 6.35
N GLY A 105 14.87 -9.32 7.53
CA GLY A 105 15.20 -8.62 8.78
C GLY A 105 16.60 -8.00 8.83
N GLY A 106 17.51 -8.37 7.91
CA GLY A 106 18.86 -7.81 7.81
C GLY A 106 19.00 -6.66 6.82
N ALA A 107 17.97 -6.35 6.03
CA ALA A 107 18.07 -5.40 4.93
C ALA A 107 17.45 -4.04 5.26
N SER A 108 18.29 -3.00 5.36
CA SER A 108 17.84 -1.61 5.48
C SER A 108 17.77 -0.93 4.11
N ASP A 109 16.97 -1.50 3.20
CA ASP A 109 16.85 -0.96 1.83
C ASP A 109 15.65 0.00 1.70
N VAL A 110 15.68 0.84 0.66
CA VAL A 110 14.65 1.85 0.33
C VAL A 110 13.24 1.27 0.27
N LEU A 111 13.08 0.02 -0.20
CA LEU A 111 11.78 -0.67 -0.24
C LEU A 111 11.19 -0.91 1.15
N MET A 112 12.04 -1.21 2.15
CA MET A 112 11.60 -1.39 3.53
C MET A 112 11.20 -0.07 4.18
N ALA A 113 11.86 1.03 3.78
CA ALA A 113 11.49 2.37 4.25
C ALA A 113 10.15 2.83 3.66
N GLU A 114 9.89 2.59 2.37
CA GLU A 114 8.57 2.83 1.75
C GLU A 114 7.50 1.94 2.38
N TYR A 115 7.77 0.64 2.56
CA TYR A 115 6.86 -0.32 3.19
C TYR A 115 6.48 0.10 4.62
N THR A 116 7.46 0.50 5.42
CA THR A 116 7.23 0.98 6.80
C THR A 116 6.39 2.26 6.80
N ALA A 117 6.74 3.23 5.96
CA ALA A 117 6.00 4.47 5.83
C ALA A 117 4.53 4.24 5.44
N LEU A 118 4.27 3.35 4.48
CA LEU A 118 2.92 2.99 4.06
C LEU A 118 2.16 2.22 5.15
N GLY A 119 2.83 1.35 5.90
CA GLY A 119 2.26 0.65 7.06
C GLY A 119 1.81 1.62 8.15
N ASP A 120 2.59 2.66 8.44
CA ASP A 120 2.22 3.71 9.39
C ASP A 120 0.99 4.49 8.92
N VAL A 121 0.95 4.86 7.63
CA VAL A 121 -0.20 5.56 7.04
C VAL A 121 -1.45 4.69 7.06
N TYR A 122 -1.33 3.39 6.75
CA TYR A 122 -2.43 2.44 6.87
C TYR A 122 -2.97 2.38 8.31
N ALA A 123 -2.08 2.29 9.30
CA ALA A 123 -2.49 2.29 10.70
C ALA A 123 -3.17 3.59 11.12
N GLN A 124 -2.78 4.74 10.56
CA GLN A 124 -3.46 6.02 10.79
C GLN A 124 -4.87 6.05 10.17
N ILE A 125 -5.02 5.51 8.95
CA ILE A 125 -6.31 5.42 8.23
C ILE A 125 -7.30 4.51 8.96
N MET A 126 -6.81 3.42 9.55
CA MET A 126 -7.66 2.45 10.25
C MET A 126 -8.02 2.83 11.70
N ARG A 127 -7.42 3.88 12.26
CA ARG A 127 -7.69 4.34 13.65
C ARG A 127 -8.92 5.24 13.79
N TYR A 128 -9.54 5.65 12.68
CA TYR A 128 -10.75 6.47 12.64
C TYR A 128 -11.92 5.68 12.06
#